data_AF-A0A4R0KKK3-F1
#
_entry.id   AF-A0A4R0KKK3-F1
#
_cell.length_a   1.000
_cell.length_b   1.000
_cell.length_c   1.000
_cell.angle_alpha   90.00
_cell.angle_beta   90.00
_cell.angle_gamma   90.00
#
_symmetry.space_group_name_H-M   'P 1'
#
loop_
_entity.id
_entity.type
_entity.pdbx_description
1 polymer ?
#
loop_
_entity_poly.entity_id
_entity_poly.type
_entity_poly.pdbx_seq_one_letter_code
_entity_poly.pdbx_strand_id
1 'polypeptide(L)' 'MRQPPTAEIPSLVVRAEPSRYVSTARAAELTALGFEVRSVPGAGHSIWYSHFSEFMSALVGWI' A
#
# COMPACT_ATOMS: atom_id res chain seq x y z
N MET A 1 -9.71 12.33 18.26
CA MET A 1 -8.49 12.02 17.48
C MET A 1 -8.61 12.75 16.14
N ARG A 2 -7.53 13.37 15.65
CA ARG A 2 -7.56 14.09 14.36
C ARG A 2 -7.64 13.05 13.24
N GLN A 3 -8.65 13.14 12.37
CA GLN A 3 -8.78 12.23 11.22
C GLN A 3 -7.54 12.39 10.32
N PRO A 4 -6.89 11.28 9.90
CA PRO A 4 -5.84 11.37 8.89
C PRO A 4 -6.40 12.02 7.61
N PRO A 5 -5.58 12.80 6.88
CA PRO A 5 -6.01 13.44 5.65
C PRO A 5 -6.46 12.40 4.62
N THR A 6 -7.52 12.73 3.89
CA THR A 6 -7.98 11.99 2.71
C THR A 6 -6.99 12.15 1.56
N ALA A 7 -6.98 11.20 0.63
CA ALA A 7 -6.20 11.33 -0.60
C ALA A 7 -6.87 12.35 -1.53
N GLU A 8 -6.39 13.60 -1.52
CA GLU A 8 -6.89 14.68 -2.40
C GLU A 8 -6.31 14.61 -3.82
N ILE A 9 -5.24 13.83 -4.01
CA ILE A 9 -4.58 13.55 -5.29
C ILE A 9 -4.38 12.04 -5.45
N PRO A 10 -4.25 11.51 -6.69
CA PRO A 10 -3.96 10.09 -6.91
C PRO A 10 -2.74 9.63 -6.10
N SER A 11 -2.97 8.71 -5.17
CA SER A 11 -1.97 8.27 -4.19
C SER A 11 -2.01 6.76 -4.06
N LEU A 12 -0.89 6.09 -4.40
CA LEU A 12 -0.73 4.64 -4.27
C LEU A 12 0.06 4.28 -3.02
N VAL A 13 -0.44 3.30 -2.28
CA VAL A 13 0.25 2.63 -1.18
C VAL A 13 0.53 1.18 -1.59
N VAL A 14 1.81 0.83 -1.71
CA VAL A 14 2.24 -0.57 -1.88
C VAL A 14 2.67 -1.11 -0.52
N ARG A 15 2.05 -2.20 -0.06
CA ARG A 15 2.30 -2.82 1.25
C ARG A 15 2.61 -4.31 1.14
N ALA A 16 3.38 -4.84 2.10
CA ALA A 16 3.51 -6.29 2.26
C ALA A 16 2.20 -6.91 2.76
N GLU A 17 2.00 -8.20 2.50
CA GLU A 17 0.93 -9.02 3.09
C GLU A 17 1.50 -10.34 3.64
N PRO A 18 1.48 -10.56 4.96
CA PRO A 18 1.09 -9.60 6.01
C PRO A 18 2.12 -8.46 6.16
N SER A 19 1.67 -7.30 6.65
CA SER A 19 2.56 -6.16 6.97
C SER A 19 2.47 -5.77 8.43
N ARG A 20 3.64 -5.59 9.05
CA ARG A 20 3.81 -5.12 10.42
C ARG A 20 3.38 -3.66 10.61
N TYR A 21 3.51 -2.83 9.57
CA TYR A 21 3.33 -1.38 9.67
C TYR A 21 2.01 -0.90 9.08
N VAL A 22 1.49 -1.62 8.07
CA VAL A 22 0.20 -1.36 7.47
C VAL A 22 -0.60 -2.65 7.59
N SER A 23 -1.35 -2.79 8.69
CA SER A 23 -2.21 -3.95 8.90
C SER A 23 -3.31 -4.02 7.84
N THR A 24 -4.00 -5.16 7.74
CA THR A 24 -5.17 -5.32 6.87
C THR A 24 -6.26 -4.30 7.20
N ALA A 25 -6.49 -4.04 8.49
CA ALA A 25 -7.43 -3.00 8.93
C ALA A 25 -6.99 -1.60 8.47
N ARG A 26 -5.71 -1.26 8.62
CA ARG A 26 -5.19 0.03 8.18
C ARG A 26 -5.22 0.19 6.66
N ALA A 27 -5.00 -0.89 5.91
CA ALA A 27 -5.16 -0.89 4.46
C ALA A 27 -6.60 -0.56 4.06
N ALA A 28 -7.60 -1.17 4.72
CA ALA A 28 -9.01 -0.87 4.48
C ALA A 28 -9.36 0.59 4.83
N GLU A 29 -8.83 1.12 5.93
CA GLU A 29 -8.99 2.54 6.28
C GLU A 29 -8.40 3.47 5.22
N LEU A 30 -7.19 3.17 4.71
CA LEU A 30 -6.55 3.97 3.65
C LEU A 30 -7.37 3.93 2.36
N THR A 31 -7.89 2.76 1.99
CA THR A 31 -8.82 2.65 0.85
C THR A 31 -10.07 3.50 1.05
N ALA A 32 -10.67 3.47 2.25
CA ALA A 32 -11.83 4.32 2.58
C ALA A 32 -11.51 5.83 2.55
N LEU A 33 -10.23 6.21 2.75
CA LEU A 33 -9.75 7.59 2.66
C LEU A 33 -9.36 8.01 1.23
N GLY A 34 -9.52 7.13 0.23
CA GLY A 34 -9.27 7.43 -1.19
C GLY A 34 -7.89 7.02 -1.71
N PHE A 35 -7.07 6.32 -0.91
CA PHE A 35 -5.80 5.79 -1.38
C PHE A 35 -6.03 4.50 -2.19
N GLU A 36 -5.32 4.35 -3.29
CA GLU A 36 -5.19 3.03 -3.93
C GLU A 36 -4.21 2.19 -3.10
N VAL A 37 -4.60 0.99 -2.70
CA VAL A 37 -3.75 0.11 -1.88
C VAL A 37 -3.51 -1.19 -2.62
N ARG A 38 -2.26 -1.48 -2.96
CA ARG A 38 -1.82 -2.73 -3.58
C ARG A 38 -0.98 -3.52 -2.58
N SER A 39 -1.23 -4.81 -2.45
CA SER A 39 -0.54 -5.68 -1.50
C SER A 39 0.34 -6.70 -2.21
N VAL A 40 1.54 -6.94 -1.69
CA VAL A 40 2.50 -7.94 -2.19
C VAL A 40 2.60 -9.09 -1.19
N PRO A 41 2.02 -10.27 -1.50
CA PRO A 41 2.08 -11.44 -0.62
C PRO A 41 3.51 -11.88 -0.34
N GLY A 42 3.82 -12.21 0.92
CA GLY A 42 5.13 -12.73 1.33
C GLY A 42 6.25 -11.69 1.43
N ALA A 43 6.00 -10.43 1.08
CA ALA A 43 7.02 -9.40 1.10
C ALA A 43 7.46 -8.97 2.51
N GLY A 44 8.72 -8.54 2.62
CA GLY A 44 9.22 -7.82 3.79
C GLY A 44 8.80 -6.35 3.78
N HIS A 45 9.16 -5.61 4.83
CA HIS A 45 8.86 -4.18 4.92
C HIS A 45 9.45 -3.37 3.75
N SER A 46 10.69 -3.68 3.37
CA SER A 46 11.33 -3.15 2.16
C SER A 46 10.93 -4.03 0.97
N ILE A 47 9.71 -3.81 0.44
CA ILE A 47 9.14 -4.61 -0.65
C ILE A 47 10.03 -4.56 -1.88
N TRP A 48 10.51 -3.36 -2.26
CA TRP A 48 11.44 -3.16 -3.38
C TRP A 48 12.76 -3.94 -3.24
N TYR A 49 13.18 -4.29 -2.02
CA TYR A 49 14.38 -5.09 -1.78
C TYR A 49 14.08 -6.59 -1.80
N SER A 50 12.98 -7.00 -1.16
CA SER A 50 12.65 -8.42 -1.00
C SER A 50 11.93 -9.04 -2.22
N HIS A 51 11.12 -8.26 -2.93
CA HIS A 51 10.21 -8.67 -4.00
C HIS A 51 10.17 -7.57 -5.08
N PHE A 52 11.33 -7.31 -5.67
CA PHE A 52 11.52 -6.20 -6.61
C PHE A 52 10.59 -6.30 -7.82
N SER A 53 10.46 -7.48 -8.42
CA SER A 53 9.63 -7.68 -9.62
C SER A 53 8.15 -7.45 -9.33
N GLU A 54 7.68 -7.92 -8.18
CA GLU A 54 6.30 -7.77 -7.73
C GLU A 54 6.02 -6.33 -7.33
N PHE A 55 6.98 -5.65 -6.70
CA PHE A 55 6.90 -4.22 -6.44
C PHE A 55 6.75 -3.43 -7.75
N MET A 56 7.59 -3.70 -8.76
CA MET A 56 7.49 -3.03 -10.07
C MET A 56 6.16 -3.34 -10.77
N SER A 57 5.69 -4.59 -10.69
CA SER A 57 4.38 -4.99 -11.20
C SER A 57 3.24 -4.22 -10.52
N ALA A 58 3.38 -3.97 -9.21
CA ALA A 58 2.42 -3.16 -8.46
C ALA A 58 2.40 -1.67 -8.88
N LEU A 59 3.35 -1.18 -9.69
CA LEU A 59 3.32 0.16 -10.25
C LEU A 59 2.74 0.21 -11.68
N VAL A 60 2.61 -0.94 -12.36
CA VAL A 60 2.09 -0.97 -13.74
C VAL A 60 0.66 -0.46 -13.79
N GLY A 61 0.38 0.42 -14.76
CA GLY A 61 -0.92 1.04 -14.97
C GLY A 61 -1.35 2.02 -13.87
N TRP A 62 -0.45 2.35 -12.92
CA TRP A 62 -0.67 3.47 -12.01
C TRP A 62 -0.23 4.75 -12.72
N ILE A 63 -1.23 5.58 -13.05
CA ILE A 63 -1.17 6.92 -13.70
C ILE A 63 -0.11 7.12 -14.80
#